data_AF-R9KRX8-F1
#
_entry.id   AF-R9KRX8-F1
#
_cell.length_a   1.000
_cell.length_b   1.000
_cell.length_c   1.000
_cell.angle_alpha   90.00
_cell.angle_beta   90.00
_cell.angle_gamma   90.00
#
_symmetry.space_group_name_H-M   'P 1'
#
loop_
_entity.id
_entity.type
_entity.pdbx_description
1 polymer ?
#
loop_
_entity_poly.entity_id
_entity_poly.type
_entity_poly.pdbx_seq_one_letter_code
_entity_poly.pdbx_strand_id
1 'polypeptide(L)'
;MSKFSRFMKANKIAQKNEKFAPTQSLRDENGKPLEWEFKKISAKENEEIREACTMEVQVKGKPNMFRPKVKTSEYLAKMIAASVVYPDLYDKELQDSYGVMTPEDLVYAMVDNAGEYQELSVWLQNFQGFTKTMDDKVDEAKN
;
A
#
# COMPACT_ATOMS: atom_id res chain seq x y z
N MET A 1 -15.44 34.63 15.16
CA MET A 1 -14.85 33.68 14.19
C MET A 1 -15.84 32.54 13.96
N SER A 2 -16.19 32.25 12.71
CA SER A 2 -17.22 31.27 12.35
C SER A 2 -16.82 29.85 12.76
N LYS A 3 -17.78 29.09 13.31
CA LYS A 3 -17.64 27.67 13.74
C LYS A 3 -17.07 26.76 12.64
N PHE A 4 -17.25 27.13 11.37
CA PHE A 4 -16.84 26.36 10.21
C PHE A 4 -15.36 26.53 9.81
N SER A 5 -14.68 27.61 10.24
CA SER A 5 -13.29 27.84 9.83
C SER A 5 -12.38 26.68 10.25
N ARG A 6 -12.60 26.12 11.45
CA ARG A 6 -11.83 24.98 11.99
C ARG A 6 -11.89 23.71 11.14
N PHE A 7 -12.89 23.55 10.28
CA PHE A 7 -13.05 22.38 9.40
C PHE A 7 -12.59 22.64 7.96
N MET A 8 -12.18 23.88 7.63
CA MET A 8 -11.70 24.22 6.29
C MET A 8 -10.35 23.57 6.00
N LYS A 9 -10.11 23.25 4.72
CA LYS A 9 -8.85 22.65 4.23
C LYS A 9 -7.60 23.40 4.70
N ALA A 10 -7.67 24.73 4.78
CA ALA A 10 -6.56 25.58 5.24
C ALA A 10 -6.16 25.34 6.70
N ASN A 11 -7.08 24.84 7.55
CA ASN A 11 -6.81 24.52 8.95
C ASN A 11 -6.50 23.02 9.18
N LYS A 12 -6.55 22.20 8.12
CA LYS A 12 -6.20 20.78 8.19
C LYS A 12 -4.68 20.64 8.14
N ILE A 13 -4.10 19.97 9.13
CA ILE A 13 -2.66 19.65 9.15
C ILE A 13 -2.35 18.79 7.91
N ALA A 14 -1.42 19.27 7.08
CA ALA A 14 -0.92 18.50 5.95
C ALA A 14 -0.21 17.25 6.47
N GLN A 15 -0.55 16.09 5.91
CA GLN A 15 0.17 14.86 6.19
C GLN A 15 1.56 14.98 5.57
N LYS A 16 2.60 14.75 6.37
CA LYS A 16 3.98 14.75 5.89
C LYS A 16 4.29 13.40 5.27
N ASN A 17 5.09 13.43 4.22
CA ASN A 17 5.70 12.23 3.68
C ASN A 17 6.75 11.71 4.67
N GLU A 18 6.93 10.40 4.69
CA GLU A 18 7.91 9.74 5.55
C GLU A 18 8.87 8.92 4.70
N LYS A 19 10.11 8.81 5.17
CA LYS A 19 11.15 8.06 4.48
C LYS A 19 11.36 6.72 5.16
N PHE A 20 11.46 5.67 4.37
CA PHE A 20 11.72 4.31 4.85
C PHE A 20 12.60 3.57 3.85
N ALA A 21 13.58 2.82 4.32
CA ALA A 21 14.43 2.00 3.47
C ALA A 21 13.87 0.57 3.44
N PRO A 22 13.18 0.16 2.36
CA PRO A 22 12.48 -1.11 2.33
C PRO A 22 13.39 -2.32 2.13
N THR A 23 14.61 -2.11 1.62
CA THR A 23 15.55 -3.20 1.37
C THR A 23 16.98 -2.76 1.66
N GLN A 24 17.78 -3.69 2.18
CA GLN A 24 19.22 -3.48 2.37
C GLN A 24 20.05 -3.80 1.13
N SER A 25 19.44 -4.40 0.11
CA SER A 25 20.10 -4.78 -1.15
C SER A 25 20.43 -3.54 -2.00
N LEU A 26 19.54 -2.55 -2.00
CA LEU A 26 19.72 -1.29 -2.70
C LEU A 26 20.45 -0.30 -1.80
N ARG A 27 21.70 0.02 -2.17
CA ARG A 27 22.58 0.91 -1.40
C ARG A 27 23.07 2.07 -2.23
N ASP A 28 23.29 3.20 -1.56
CA ASP A 28 23.96 4.36 -2.14
C ASP A 28 25.48 4.12 -2.29
N GLU A 29 26.19 5.10 -2.85
CA GLU A 29 27.64 5.10 -3.02
C GLU A 29 28.41 4.95 -1.68
N ASN A 30 27.77 5.25 -0.55
CA ASN A 30 28.34 5.13 0.80
C ASN A 30 27.99 3.80 1.49
N GLY A 31 27.27 2.90 0.80
CA GLY A 31 26.84 1.61 1.33
C GLY A 31 25.62 1.68 2.27
N LYS A 32 24.90 2.79 2.32
CA LYS A 32 23.67 2.96 3.10
C LYS A 32 22.44 2.51 2.30
N PRO A 33 21.46 1.83 2.92
CA PRO A 33 20.20 1.48 2.27
C PRO A 33 19.50 2.70 1.67
N LEU A 34 18.93 2.55 0.47
CA LEU A 34 18.20 3.62 -0.20
C LEU A 34 16.85 3.87 0.49
N GLU A 35 16.67 5.08 0.99
CA GLU A 35 15.41 5.53 1.56
C GLU A 35 14.42 5.90 0.45
N TRP A 36 13.24 5.30 0.49
CA TRP A 36 12.11 5.65 -0.36
C TRP A 36 11.24 6.66 0.37
N GLU A 37 10.57 7.52 -0.38
CA GLU A 37 9.61 8.49 0.16
C GLU A 37 8.20 7.95 0.00
N PHE A 38 7.43 7.93 1.09
CA PHE A 38 6.06 7.46 1.14
C PHE A 38 5.10 8.57 1.54
N LYS A 39 3.94 8.64 0.88
CA LYS A 39 2.81 9.48 1.24
C LYS A 39 1.69 8.67 1.86
N LYS A 40 0.88 9.33 2.68
CA LYS A 40 -0.38 8.76 3.13
C LYS A 40 -1.39 8.80 1.99
N ILE A 41 -2.04 7.68 1.74
CA ILE A 41 -3.13 7.61 0.76
C ILE A 41 -4.40 8.17 1.41
N SER A 42 -5.24 8.81 0.61
CA SER A 42 -6.55 9.27 1.07
C SER A 42 -7.48 8.08 1.30
N ALA A 43 -8.52 8.30 2.13
CA ALA A 43 -9.57 7.30 2.33
C ALA A 43 -10.23 6.88 1.01
N LYS A 44 -10.36 7.82 0.05
CA LYS A 44 -10.93 7.56 -1.26
C LYS A 44 -10.03 6.66 -2.12
N GLU A 45 -8.73 6.98 -2.21
CA GLU A 45 -7.77 6.12 -2.92
C GLU A 45 -7.73 4.70 -2.32
N ASN A 46 -7.77 4.60 -0.99
CA ASN A 46 -7.82 3.30 -0.31
C ASN A 46 -9.07 2.48 -0.68
N GLU A 47 -10.23 3.14 -0.76
CA GLU A 47 -11.49 2.50 -1.15
C GLU A 47 -11.46 2.04 -2.61
N GLU A 48 -10.98 2.89 -3.52
CA GLU A 48 -10.81 2.56 -4.95
C GLU A 48 -9.86 1.36 -5.15
N ILE A 49 -8.73 1.32 -4.45
CA ILE A 49 -7.80 0.18 -4.48
C ILE A 49 -8.46 -1.09 -3.94
N ARG A 50 -9.21 -0.97 -2.83
CA ARG A 50 -9.91 -2.12 -2.22
C ARG A 50 -10.97 -2.69 -3.15
N GLU A 51 -11.76 -1.83 -3.78
CA GLU A 51 -12.80 -2.23 -4.73
C GLU A 51 -12.17 -2.90 -5.96
N ALA A 52 -11.11 -2.31 -6.52
CA ALA A 52 -10.38 -2.89 -7.66
C ALA A 52 -9.76 -4.26 -7.34
N CYS A 53 -9.47 -4.54 -6.06
CA CYS A 53 -8.96 -5.83 -5.59
C CYS A 53 -10.06 -6.77 -5.06
N THR A 54 -11.34 -6.40 -5.13
CA THR A 54 -12.45 -7.23 -4.70
C THR A 54 -13.03 -7.99 -5.89
N MET A 55 -13.15 -9.31 -5.76
CA MET A 55 -13.78 -10.15 -6.78
C MET A 55 -14.91 -10.99 -6.19
N GLU A 56 -15.90 -11.29 -7.01
CA GLU A 56 -16.97 -12.22 -6.64
C GLU A 56 -16.49 -13.67 -6.81
N VAL A 57 -16.48 -14.42 -5.71
CA VAL A 57 -16.08 -15.83 -5.70
C VAL A 57 -17.29 -16.68 -5.37
N GLN A 58 -17.55 -17.69 -6.19
CA GLN A 58 -18.64 -18.63 -5.94
C GLN A 58 -18.44 -19.36 -4.61
N VAL A 59 -19.51 -19.45 -3.83
CA VAL A 59 -19.52 -20.20 -2.57
C VAL A 59 -19.51 -21.69 -2.88
N LYS A 60 -18.44 -22.38 -2.43
CA LYS A 60 -18.30 -23.83 -2.60
C LYS A 60 -19.53 -24.54 -2.02
N GLY A 61 -20.24 -25.30 -2.87
CA GLY A 61 -21.43 -26.06 -2.48
C GLY A 61 -22.76 -25.31 -2.58
N LYS A 62 -22.78 -24.04 -3.01
CA LYS A 62 -24.02 -23.28 -3.28
C LYS A 62 -24.00 -22.68 -4.69
N PRO A 63 -24.63 -23.34 -5.68
CA PRO A 63 -24.83 -22.77 -7.02
C PRO A 63 -25.54 -21.41 -6.92
N ASN A 64 -25.14 -20.44 -7.76
CA ASN A 64 -25.69 -19.07 -7.80
C ASN A 64 -25.52 -18.20 -6.53
N MET A 65 -24.65 -18.59 -5.60
CA MET A 65 -24.27 -17.73 -4.47
C MET A 65 -22.82 -17.30 -4.61
N PHE A 66 -22.59 -16.00 -4.71
CA PHE A 66 -21.27 -15.39 -4.78
C PHE A 66 -20.99 -14.60 -3.52
N ARG A 67 -19.74 -14.61 -3.06
CA ARG A 67 -19.28 -13.79 -1.95
C ARG A 67 -18.18 -12.85 -2.44
N PRO A 68 -18.17 -11.59 -2.01
CA PRO A 68 -17.03 -10.71 -2.27
C PRO A 68 -15.81 -11.25 -1.52
N LYS A 69 -14.69 -11.39 -2.23
CA LYS A 69 -13.38 -11.74 -1.67
C LYS A 69 -12.39 -10.69 -2.10
N VAL A 70 -11.82 -9.99 -1.12
CA VAL A 70 -10.67 -9.11 -1.36
C VAL A 70 -9.44 -9.97 -1.61
N LYS A 71 -8.73 -9.68 -2.69
CA LYS A 71 -7.41 -10.24 -2.95
C LYS A 71 -6.38 -9.47 -2.14
N THR A 72 -6.15 -9.91 -0.91
CA THR A 72 -5.30 -9.20 0.07
C THR A 72 -3.90 -8.91 -0.47
N SER A 73 -3.27 -9.86 -1.16
CA SER A 73 -1.92 -9.66 -1.72
C SER A 73 -1.88 -8.54 -2.77
N GLU A 74 -2.82 -8.55 -3.73
CA GLU A 74 -2.94 -7.49 -4.75
C GLU A 74 -3.28 -6.15 -4.11
N TYR A 75 -4.17 -6.13 -3.11
CA TYR A 75 -4.54 -4.93 -2.37
C TYR A 75 -3.33 -4.30 -1.67
N LEU A 76 -2.52 -5.11 -0.98
CA LEU A 76 -1.32 -4.63 -0.30
C LEU A 76 -0.28 -4.10 -1.30
N ALA A 77 -0.02 -4.82 -2.39
CA ALA A 77 0.92 -4.37 -3.43
C ALA A 77 0.50 -3.03 -4.04
N LYS A 78 -0.79 -2.88 -4.39
CA LYS A 78 -1.35 -1.63 -4.90
C LYS A 78 -1.28 -0.49 -3.90
N MET A 79 -1.57 -0.78 -2.63
CA MET A 79 -1.47 0.22 -1.55
C MET A 79 -0.04 0.69 -1.37
N ILE A 80 0.95 -0.21 -1.42
CA ILE A 80 2.37 0.14 -1.36
C ILE A 80 2.73 1.00 -2.56
N ALA A 81 2.46 0.55 -3.78
CA ALA A 81 2.79 1.28 -4.98
C ALA A 81 2.15 2.68 -5.02
N ALA A 82 0.88 2.81 -4.62
CA ALA A 82 0.19 4.10 -4.53
C ALA A 82 0.74 5.02 -3.43
N SER A 83 1.39 4.45 -2.41
CA SER A 83 2.01 5.19 -1.33
C SER A 83 3.43 5.66 -1.67
N VAL A 84 4.14 5.03 -2.61
CA VAL A 84 5.48 5.45 -3.01
C VAL A 84 5.41 6.77 -3.79
N VAL A 85 6.21 7.75 -3.36
CA VAL A 85 6.42 9.04 -4.03
C VAL A 85 7.79 9.05 -4.73
N TYR A 86 8.79 8.45 -4.09
CA TYR A 86 10.12 8.28 -4.65
C TYR A 86 10.69 6.92 -4.24
N PRO A 87 11.21 6.09 -5.16
CA PRO A 87 11.34 6.34 -6.60
C PRO A 87 9.99 6.39 -7.35
N ASP A 88 9.96 6.97 -8.55
CA ASP A 88 8.75 6.96 -9.39
C ASP A 88 8.56 5.56 -9.98
N LEU A 89 7.61 4.81 -9.41
CA LEU A 89 7.33 3.44 -9.85
C LEU A 89 6.65 3.37 -11.22
N TYR A 90 6.19 4.49 -11.78
CA TYR A 90 5.64 4.57 -13.14
C TYR A 90 6.71 4.91 -14.18
N ASP A 91 7.95 5.16 -13.75
CA ASP A 91 9.04 5.42 -14.66
C ASP A 91 9.34 4.19 -15.53
N LYS A 92 9.29 4.39 -16.84
CA LYS A 92 9.43 3.30 -17.80
C LYS A 92 10.86 2.75 -17.85
N GLU A 93 11.87 3.61 -17.72
CA GLU A 93 13.27 3.15 -17.73
C GLU A 93 13.55 2.29 -16.51
N LEU A 94 13.01 2.68 -15.35
CA LEU A 94 13.09 1.90 -14.12
C LEU A 94 12.37 0.56 -14.28
N GLN A 95 11.12 0.54 -14.76
CA GLN A 95 10.39 -0.70 -15.00
C GLN A 95 11.11 -1.63 -15.98
N ASP A 96 11.59 -1.10 -17.11
CA ASP A 96 12.31 -1.85 -18.13
C ASP A 96 13.62 -2.43 -17.57
N SER A 97 14.31 -1.72 -16.67
CA SER A 97 15.53 -2.20 -16.01
C SER A 97 15.31 -3.45 -15.14
N TYR A 98 14.13 -3.57 -14.53
CA TYR A 98 13.72 -4.74 -13.75
C TYR A 98 12.94 -5.78 -14.58
N GLY A 99 12.64 -5.49 -15.85
CA GLY A 99 11.87 -6.37 -16.73
C GLY A 99 10.39 -6.51 -16.33
N VAL A 100 9.85 -5.51 -15.63
CA VAL A 100 8.45 -5.49 -15.16
C VAL A 100 7.64 -4.45 -15.94
N MET A 101 6.31 -4.54 -15.90
CA MET A 101 5.41 -3.61 -16.62
C MET A 101 4.43 -2.88 -15.71
N THR A 102 4.44 -3.20 -14.41
CA THR A 102 3.52 -2.63 -13.44
C THR A 102 4.27 -2.10 -12.22
N PRO A 103 3.80 -1.01 -11.60
CA PRO A 103 4.36 -0.51 -10.34
C PRO A 103 4.38 -1.56 -9.24
N GLU A 104 3.37 -2.42 -9.19
CA GLU A 104 3.24 -3.48 -8.19
C GLU A 104 4.32 -4.55 -8.37
N ASP A 105 4.54 -5.00 -9.61
CA ASP A 105 5.61 -5.95 -9.93
C ASP A 105 6.99 -5.33 -9.70
N LEU A 106 7.14 -4.02 -9.94
CA LEU A 106 8.37 -3.30 -9.65
C LEU A 106 8.70 -3.33 -8.15
N VAL A 107 7.71 -3.12 -7.27
CA VAL A 107 7.92 -3.22 -5.81
C VAL A 107 8.41 -4.62 -5.44
N TYR A 108 7.82 -5.67 -6.01
CA TYR A 108 8.26 -7.06 -5.78
C TYR A 108 9.68 -7.32 -6.31
N ALA A 109 10.05 -6.72 -7.44
CA ALA A 109 11.37 -6.87 -8.03
C ALA A 109 12.45 -6.09 -7.24
N MET A 110 12.10 -4.93 -6.69
CA MET A 110 13.01 -4.11 -5.88
C MET A 110 13.17 -4.63 -4.45
N VAL A 111 12.10 -5.20 -3.88
CA VAL A 111 12.09 -5.79 -2.52
C VAL A 111 11.86 -7.30 -2.67
N ASP A 112 12.86 -7.97 -3.25
CA ASP A 112 12.83 -9.39 -3.60
C ASP A 112 12.90 -10.32 -2.37
N ASN A 113 13.38 -9.81 -1.24
CA ASN A 113 13.37 -10.52 0.03
C ASN A 113 11.96 -10.50 0.66
N ALA A 114 11.37 -11.69 0.82
CA ALA A 114 10.04 -11.84 1.40
C ALA A 114 9.90 -11.28 2.84
N GLY A 115 10.96 -11.33 3.64
CA GLY A 115 10.98 -10.76 4.99
C GLY A 115 10.93 -9.24 4.96
N GLU A 116 11.78 -8.62 4.13
CA GLU A 116 11.82 -7.17 3.94
C GLU A 116 10.49 -6.63 3.36
N TYR A 117 9.90 -7.34 2.40
CA TYR A 117 8.58 -6.98 1.85
C TYR A 117 7.48 -7.01 2.91
N GLN A 118 7.51 -8.01 3.80
CA GLN A 118 6.57 -8.10 4.90
C GLN A 118 6.77 -6.95 5.91
N GLU A 119 8.01 -6.62 6.24
CA GLU A 119 8.33 -5.48 7.11
C GLU A 119 7.85 -4.15 6.51
N LEU A 120 8.08 -3.94 5.21
CA LEU A 120 7.56 -2.80 4.46
C LEU A 120 6.03 -2.74 4.54
N SER A 121 5.35 -3.87 4.33
CA SER A 121 3.89 -3.97 4.37
C SER A 121 3.33 -3.62 5.75
N VAL A 122 3.98 -4.06 6.83
CA VAL A 122 3.59 -3.76 8.20
C VAL A 122 3.86 -2.30 8.55
N TRP A 123 5.06 -1.80 8.23
CA TRP A 123 5.42 -0.41 8.45
C TRP A 123 4.46 0.54 7.73
N LEU A 124 4.14 0.25 6.46
CA LEU A 124 3.25 1.09 5.68
C LEU A 124 1.82 1.09 6.25
N GLN A 125 1.29 -0.05 6.67
CA GLN A 125 -0.03 -0.10 7.31
C GLN A 125 -0.08 0.77 8.58
N ASN A 126 0.95 0.69 9.42
CA ASN A 126 1.08 1.53 10.60
C ASN A 126 1.19 3.02 10.22
N PHE A 127 1.97 3.34 9.19
CA PHE A 127 2.13 4.69 8.66
C PHE A 127 0.80 5.28 8.16
N GLN A 128 -0.01 4.49 7.44
CA GLN A 128 -1.35 4.87 7.00
C GLN A 128 -2.34 5.02 8.17
N GLY A 129 -1.99 4.53 9.37
CA GLY A 129 -2.84 4.58 10.56
C GLY A 129 -3.77 3.37 10.70
N PHE A 130 -3.51 2.28 9.98
CA PHE A 130 -4.18 1.00 10.16
C PHE A 130 -3.54 0.27 11.36
N THR A 131 -4.03 0.57 12.56
CA THR A 131 -3.52 -0.02 13.82
C THR A 131 -4.02 -1.44 14.10
N LYS A 132 -4.98 -1.94 13.30
CA LYS A 132 -5.41 -3.35 13.27
C LYS A 132 -5.11 -3.89 11.88
N THR A 133 -4.39 -5.01 11.80
CA THR A 133 -4.16 -5.67 10.52
C THR A 133 -5.50 -6.12 9.92
N MET A 134 -5.61 -6.28 8.60
CA MET A 134 -6.86 -6.74 8.00
C MET A 134 -7.29 -8.12 8.54
N ASP A 135 -6.34 -8.95 8.96
CA ASP A 135 -6.60 -10.27 9.54
C ASP A 135 -7.28 -10.16 10.93
N ASP A 136 -6.86 -9.23 11.79
CA ASP A 136 -7.48 -9.02 13.12
C ASP A 136 -8.98 -8.67 13.02
N LYS A 137 -9.40 -8.00 11.94
CA LYS A 137 -10.80 -7.62 11.72
C LYS A 137 -11.69 -8.79 11.28
N VAL A 138 -11.12 -9.82 10.66
CA VAL A 138 -11.88 -10.99 10.19
C VAL A 138 -12.27 -11.89 11.35
N ASP A 139 -11.44 -11.96 12.39
CA ASP A 139 -11.71 -12.76 13.59
C ASP A 139 -12.68 -12.05 14.55
N GLU A 140 -12.62 -10.72 14.69
CA GLU A 140 -13.61 -9.96 15.48
C GLU A 140 -15.03 -10.03 14.88
N ALA A 141 -15.17 -10.09 13.55
CA ALA A 141 -16.50 -10.13 12.89
C ALA A 141 -17.22 -11.48 13.01
N LYS A 142 -16.58 -12.49 13.59
CA LYS A 142 -17.15 -13.83 13.79
C LYS A 142 -17.64 -14.09 15.22
N ASN A 143 -17.47 -13.13 16.14
CA ASN A 143 -17.95 -13.20 17.52
C ASN A 143 -19.23 -12.39 17.75
#